data_AF-A0A8C8F6W0-F1
#
_entry.id   AF-A0A8C8F6W0-F1
#
_cell.length_a   1.000
_cell.length_b   1.000
_cell.length_c   1.000
_cell.angle_alpha   90.00
_cell.angle_beta   90.00
_cell.angle_gamma   90.00
#
_symmetry.space_group_name_H-M   'P 1'
#
loop_
_entity.id
_entity.type
_entity.pdbx_description
1 polymer ?
#
loop_
_entity_poly.entity_id
_entity_poly.type
_entity_poly.pdbx_seq_one_letter_code
_entity_poly.pdbx_strand_id
1 'polypeptide(L)'
;MVLDPGKLTAHVPSSGAMAHRTPPSQGKVTITVDEYSSNPTQAFTHYNINESRFQPPHVHMVEPIPYDTPKPSGHTRFVCVSDTHSRTDGIQMPYGDILLHTGDFTELGLPSEVKKFNDWLGLAHSRHSNSSQRCSIGLTSGLCAG
;
A
#
# COMPACT_ATOMS: atom_id res chain seq x y z
N MET A 1 1.78 2.31 37.73
CA MET A 1 2.18 3.73 37.83
C MET A 1 1.30 4.51 36.89
N VAL A 2 0.47 5.40 37.43
CA VAL A 2 -0.46 6.24 36.68
C VAL A 2 0.34 7.34 36.00
N LEU A 3 0.17 7.54 34.69
CA LEU A 3 0.76 8.68 33.99
C LEU A 3 -0.29 9.78 33.82
N ASP A 4 0.12 10.99 34.20
CA ASP A 4 -0.65 12.23 34.36
C ASP A 4 -0.92 12.90 32.98
N PRO A 5 -2.18 13.17 32.59
CA PRO A 5 -2.51 13.78 31.31
C PRO A 5 -2.53 15.32 31.45
N GLY A 6 -1.36 15.96 31.46
CA GLY A 6 -1.29 17.37 31.88
C GLY A 6 -0.19 18.25 31.31
N LYS A 7 0.47 17.91 30.19
CA LYS A 7 1.43 18.86 29.58
C LYS A 7 1.72 18.61 28.09
N LEU A 8 0.81 19.02 27.20
CA LEU A 8 1.16 19.35 25.82
C LEU A 8 0.65 20.76 25.50
N THR A 9 1.50 21.76 25.70
CA THR A 9 1.30 23.10 25.14
C THR A 9 1.83 23.08 23.70
N ALA A 10 0.93 23.13 22.72
CA ALA A 10 1.28 23.28 21.32
C ALA A 10 1.83 24.70 21.07
N HIS A 11 3.13 24.81 20.78
CA HIS A 11 3.72 26.04 20.28
C HIS A 11 3.44 26.11 18.78
N VAL A 12 2.62 27.07 18.34
CA VAL A 12 2.39 27.37 16.93
C VAL A 12 3.51 28.30 16.44
N PRO A 13 4.40 27.89 15.52
CA PRO A 13 5.35 28.83 14.92
C PRO A 13 4.63 29.68 13.88
N SER A 14 4.80 30.99 14.02
CA SER A 14 4.38 32.03 13.09
C SER A 14 4.98 31.84 11.69
N SER A 15 4.16 32.20 10.70
CA SER A 15 4.46 32.33 9.26
C SER A 15 5.92 32.66 8.94
N GLY A 16 6.64 31.66 8.44
CA GLY A 16 7.94 31.78 7.79
C GLY A 16 7.83 31.14 6.41
N ALA A 17 8.21 31.88 5.37
CA ALA A 17 8.19 31.42 4.00
C ALA A 17 8.81 30.01 3.86
N MET A 18 8.08 29.10 3.23
CA MET A 18 8.57 27.77 2.86
C MET A 18 9.73 27.95 1.88
N ALA A 19 10.96 28.06 2.39
CA ALA A 19 12.13 27.86 1.58
C ALA A 19 12.03 26.43 1.04
N HIS A 20 11.88 26.32 -0.28
CA HIS A 20 12.01 25.08 -1.02
C HIS A 20 13.41 24.52 -0.75
N ARG A 21 13.55 23.73 0.32
CA ARG A 21 14.75 22.92 0.53
C ARG A 21 14.72 21.87 -0.56
N THR A 22 15.39 22.19 -1.66
CA THR A 22 15.71 21.22 -2.71
C THR A 22 16.37 20.04 -2.01
N PRO A 23 15.81 18.81 -2.11
CA PRO A 23 16.48 17.63 -1.58
C PRO A 23 17.89 17.60 -2.17
N PRO A 24 18.93 17.26 -1.38
CA PRO A 24 20.24 17.03 -1.96
C PRO A 24 20.07 16.04 -3.11
N SER A 25 20.59 16.39 -4.30
CA SER A 25 20.53 15.51 -5.46
C SER A 25 21.21 14.21 -5.06
N GLN A 26 20.43 13.20 -4.70
CA GLN A 26 20.97 11.87 -4.53
C GLN A 26 21.50 11.50 -5.90
N GLY A 27 22.83 11.42 -6.02
CA GLY A 27 23.48 10.99 -7.24
C GLY A 27 22.79 9.71 -7.73
N LYS A 28 22.67 9.56 -9.04
CA LYS A 28 21.99 8.42 -9.65
C LYS A 28 22.54 7.11 -9.05
N VAL A 29 21.74 6.46 -8.20
CA VAL A 29 22.08 5.16 -7.63
C VAL A 29 21.94 4.13 -8.75
N THR A 30 23.04 3.45 -9.08
CA THR A 30 23.02 2.33 -10.02
C THR A 30 22.88 1.04 -9.22
N ILE A 31 21.79 0.31 -9.44
CA ILE A 31 21.57 -1.01 -8.84
C ILE A 31 22.10 -2.07 -9.80
N THR A 32 22.95 -2.96 -9.29
CA THR A 32 23.46 -4.13 -10.02
C THR A 32 22.83 -5.41 -9.48
N VAL A 33 22.96 -6.51 -10.23
CA VAL A 33 22.55 -7.83 -9.72
C VAL A 33 23.38 -8.14 -8.48
N ASP A 34 22.68 -8.52 -7.40
CA ASP A 34 23.28 -8.88 -6.12
C ASP A 34 24.09 -10.18 -6.25
N GLU A 35 25.23 -10.29 -5.56
CA GLU A 35 26.03 -11.52 -5.55
C GLU A 35 25.20 -12.74 -5.09
N TYR A 36 24.26 -12.53 -4.17
CA TYR A 36 23.40 -13.56 -3.61
C TYR A 36 22.03 -13.64 -4.28
N SER A 37 21.85 -13.07 -5.48
CA SER A 37 20.53 -13.03 -6.15
C SER A 37 19.92 -14.42 -6.40
N SER A 38 20.75 -15.45 -6.55
CA SER A 38 20.32 -16.84 -6.76
C SER A 38 20.04 -17.60 -5.45
N ASN A 39 20.32 -16.99 -4.28
CA ASN A 39 20.11 -17.60 -2.98
C ASN A 39 19.57 -16.57 -1.96
N PRO A 40 18.25 -16.29 -1.97
CA PRO A 40 17.65 -15.23 -1.16
C PRO A 40 17.80 -15.45 0.35
N THR A 41 17.82 -16.70 0.81
CA THR A 41 18.05 -17.02 2.23
C THR A 41 19.46 -16.66 2.67
N GLN A 42 20.46 -16.91 1.81
CA GLN A 42 21.83 -16.48 2.06
C GLN A 42 21.97 -14.96 1.98
N ALA A 43 21.33 -14.31 1.00
CA ALA A 43 21.28 -12.85 0.89
C ALA A 43 20.73 -12.22 2.18
N PHE A 44 19.58 -12.72 2.66
CA PHE A 44 18.97 -12.29 3.92
C PHE A 44 19.96 -12.40 5.07
N THR A 45 20.60 -13.56 5.23
CA THR A 45 21.58 -13.81 6.31
C THR A 45 22.79 -12.88 6.21
N HIS A 46 23.37 -12.73 5.01
CA HIS A 46 24.53 -11.89 4.76
C HIS A 46 24.26 -10.43 5.17
N TYR A 47 23.18 -9.86 4.64
CA TYR A 47 22.81 -8.48 4.95
C TYR A 47 22.39 -8.29 6.40
N ASN A 48 21.78 -9.30 7.03
CA ASN A 48 21.39 -9.18 8.41
C ASN A 48 22.59 -9.23 9.37
N ILE A 49 23.62 -10.03 9.08
CA ILE A 49 24.84 -10.13 9.91
C ILE A 49 25.72 -8.89 9.72
N ASN A 50 25.95 -8.46 8.48
CA ASN A 50 26.94 -7.42 8.18
C ASN A 50 26.39 -6.00 8.34
N GLU A 51 25.09 -5.80 8.11
CA GLU A 51 24.47 -4.46 8.09
C GLU A 51 23.33 -4.33 9.10
N SER A 52 22.98 -5.39 9.85
CA SER A 52 21.78 -5.41 10.68
C SER A 52 20.51 -5.02 9.92
N ARG A 53 20.48 -5.32 8.60
CA ARG A 53 19.49 -4.77 7.66
C ARG A 53 18.05 -5.12 8.00
N PHE A 54 17.82 -6.27 8.65
CA PHE A 54 16.49 -6.76 9.01
C PHE A 54 16.29 -6.85 10.52
N GLN A 55 17.01 -6.06 11.31
CA GLN A 55 16.91 -6.00 12.77
C GLN A 55 16.04 -4.83 13.26
N PRO A 56 15.45 -4.94 14.47
CA PRO A 56 14.86 -3.81 15.17
C PRO A 56 15.92 -2.73 15.50
N PRO A 57 15.51 -1.46 15.72
CA PRO A 57 14.13 -0.98 15.83
C PRO A 57 13.45 -0.68 14.49
N HIS A 58 14.22 -0.58 13.41
CA HIS A 58 13.72 -0.08 12.13
C HIS A 58 12.85 -1.09 11.38
N VAL A 59 13.11 -2.39 11.55
CA VAL A 59 12.32 -3.48 10.95
C VAL A 59 11.50 -4.15 12.04
N HIS A 60 10.18 -4.04 11.94
CA HIS A 60 9.23 -4.66 12.85
C HIS A 60 7.87 -4.87 12.17
N MET A 61 7.06 -5.76 12.73
CA MET A 61 5.68 -5.98 12.28
C MET A 61 4.80 -4.79 12.63
N VAL A 62 3.89 -4.43 11.72
CA VAL A 62 2.88 -3.41 11.94
C VAL A 62 1.52 -4.08 12.04
N GLU A 63 0.80 -3.80 13.13
CA GLU A 63 -0.53 -4.37 13.36
C GLU A 63 -1.56 -3.77 12.40
N PRO A 64 -2.50 -4.59 11.88
CA PRO A 64 -3.58 -4.09 11.04
C PRO A 64 -4.55 -3.23 11.85
N ILE A 65 -5.07 -2.17 11.21
CA ILE A 65 -6.09 -1.30 11.81
C ILE A 65 -7.51 -1.80 11.49
N PRO A 66 -8.47 -1.68 12.41
CA PRO A 66 -9.88 -1.98 12.14
C PRO A 66 -10.45 -1.16 10.97
N TYR A 67 -11.43 -1.73 10.24
CA TYR A 67 -12.02 -1.10 9.05
C TYR A 67 -12.81 0.19 9.33
N ASP A 68 -13.34 0.33 10.54
CA ASP A 68 -14.07 1.50 11.03
C ASP A 68 -13.15 2.62 11.54
N THR A 69 -11.83 2.39 11.57
CA THR A 69 -10.85 3.41 11.96
C THR A 69 -11.00 4.64 11.04
N PRO A 70 -11.25 5.85 11.59
CA PRO A 70 -11.40 7.05 10.78
C PRO A 70 -10.17 7.30 9.90
N LYS A 71 -10.38 7.63 8.62
CA LYS A 71 -9.30 8.07 7.73
C LYS A 71 -8.79 9.45 8.19
N PRO A 72 -7.49 9.64 8.47
CA PRO A 72 -6.96 10.96 8.82
C PRO A 72 -7.23 11.99 7.73
N SER A 73 -7.43 13.26 8.12
CA SER A 73 -7.68 14.34 7.17
C SER A 73 -6.51 14.51 6.20
N GLY A 74 -6.80 14.78 4.92
CA GLY A 74 -5.78 14.92 3.88
C GLY A 74 -5.07 13.63 3.45
N HIS A 75 -5.53 12.45 3.90
CA HIS A 75 -4.94 11.16 3.55
C HIS A 75 -5.81 10.35 2.57
N THR A 76 -5.14 9.47 1.82
CA THR A 76 -5.75 8.45 0.96
C THR A 76 -5.65 7.10 1.64
N ARG A 77 -6.75 6.35 1.66
CA ARG A 77 -6.81 4.98 2.18
C ARG A 77 -6.73 3.99 1.02
N PHE A 78 -5.66 3.21 1.00
CA PHE A 78 -5.51 2.10 0.07
C PHE A 78 -6.13 0.83 0.66
N VAL A 79 -6.78 0.04 -0.19
CA VAL A 79 -7.19 -1.33 0.12
C VAL A 79 -6.28 -2.25 -0.70
N CYS A 80 -5.46 -3.05 -0.03
CA CYS A 80 -4.50 -3.95 -0.68
C CYS A 80 -5.05 -5.38 -0.66
N VAL A 81 -5.15 -6.00 -1.83
CA VAL A 81 -5.62 -7.39 -2.02
C VAL A 81 -4.66 -8.08 -3.00
N SER A 82 -4.52 -9.40 -2.90
CA SER A 82 -3.70 -10.18 -3.82
C SER A 82 -4.24 -11.61 -3.93
N ASP A 83 -3.80 -12.35 -4.94
CA ASP A 83 -3.92 -13.82 -5.01
C ASP A 83 -5.37 -14.32 -4.81
N THR A 84 -6.34 -13.61 -5.37
CA THR A 84 -7.74 -14.01 -5.23
C THR A 84 -8.07 -15.26 -6.04
N HIS A 85 -7.30 -15.55 -7.11
CA HIS A 85 -7.47 -16.69 -8.01
C HIS A 85 -8.96 -16.98 -8.33
N SER A 86 -9.66 -16.01 -8.91
CA SER A 86 -11.09 -16.08 -9.27
C SER A 86 -12.10 -16.24 -8.11
N ARG A 87 -11.66 -16.18 -6.84
CA ARG A 87 -12.49 -16.37 -5.62
C ARG A 87 -12.91 -15.04 -4.95
N THR A 88 -13.50 -14.13 -5.71
CA THR A 88 -13.87 -12.79 -5.21
C THR A 88 -15.26 -12.72 -4.56
N ASP A 89 -16.12 -13.73 -4.75
CA ASP A 89 -17.54 -13.68 -4.40
C ASP A 89 -17.81 -13.53 -2.88
N GLY A 90 -16.89 -14.01 -2.03
CA GLY A 90 -17.00 -13.94 -0.57
C GLY A 90 -16.26 -12.76 0.08
N ILE A 91 -15.57 -11.92 -0.71
CA ILE A 91 -14.74 -10.85 -0.17
C ILE A 91 -15.61 -9.67 0.25
N GLN A 92 -15.59 -9.37 1.55
CA GLN A 92 -16.19 -8.16 2.11
C GLN A 92 -15.20 -7.00 2.00
N MET A 93 -15.40 -6.15 1.00
CA MET A 93 -14.51 -5.01 0.75
C MET A 93 -14.71 -3.93 1.82
N PRO A 94 -13.64 -3.52 2.54
CA PRO A 94 -13.71 -2.37 3.45
C PRO A 94 -13.78 -1.06 2.66
N TYR A 95 -14.17 0.02 3.35
CA TYR A 95 -14.08 1.35 2.78
C TYR A 95 -12.61 1.73 2.49
N GLY A 96 -12.38 2.30 1.31
CA GLY A 96 -11.12 2.90 0.91
C GLY A 96 -11.30 3.80 -0.29
N ASP A 97 -10.24 4.51 -0.69
CA ASP A 97 -10.28 5.42 -1.83
C ASP A 97 -9.77 4.74 -3.11
N ILE A 98 -8.74 3.87 -2.98
CA ILE A 98 -8.06 3.19 -4.08
C ILE A 98 -7.87 1.71 -3.72
N LEU A 99 -8.31 0.81 -4.61
CA LEU A 99 -8.01 -0.61 -4.54
C LEU A 99 -6.69 -0.89 -5.27
N LEU A 100 -5.77 -1.59 -4.60
CA LEU A 100 -4.56 -2.15 -5.17
C LEU A 100 -4.68 -3.67 -5.18
N HIS A 101 -4.72 -4.28 -6.37
CA HIS A 101 -4.65 -5.73 -6.52
C HIS A 101 -3.27 -6.12 -7.07
N THR A 102 -2.49 -6.93 -6.35
CA THR A 102 -1.07 -7.17 -6.66
C THR A 102 -0.77 -8.42 -7.49
N GLY A 103 -1.71 -8.82 -8.36
CA GLY A 103 -1.56 -10.00 -9.25
C GLY A 103 -2.44 -11.19 -8.86
N ASP A 104 -2.37 -12.26 -9.64
CA ASP A 104 -3.06 -13.54 -9.41
C ASP A 104 -4.57 -13.44 -9.13
N PHE A 105 -5.25 -12.55 -9.86
CA PHE A 105 -6.70 -12.41 -9.76
C PHE A 105 -7.48 -13.51 -10.50
N THR A 106 -6.82 -14.26 -11.38
CA THR A 106 -7.36 -15.44 -12.10
C THR A 106 -6.68 -16.72 -11.64
N GLU A 107 -7.32 -17.88 -11.81
CA GLU A 107 -6.68 -19.18 -11.57
C GLU A 107 -5.81 -19.60 -12.77
N LEU A 108 -6.33 -19.45 -13.99
CA LEU A 108 -5.69 -19.93 -15.22
C LEU A 108 -5.46 -18.83 -16.27
N GLY A 109 -5.93 -17.60 -16.02
CA GLY A 109 -5.83 -16.48 -16.95
C GLY A 109 -6.86 -16.54 -18.09
N LEU A 110 -7.97 -17.25 -17.91
CA LEU A 110 -8.98 -17.36 -18.95
C LEU A 110 -9.71 -16.01 -19.14
N PRO A 111 -10.07 -15.63 -20.39
CA PRO A 111 -10.82 -14.40 -20.64
C PRO A 111 -12.13 -14.29 -19.82
N SER A 112 -12.79 -15.42 -19.55
CA SER A 112 -13.97 -15.47 -18.69
C SER A 112 -13.67 -15.12 -17.22
N GLU A 113 -12.51 -15.53 -16.70
CA GLU A 113 -12.05 -15.18 -15.36
C GLU A 113 -11.68 -13.70 -15.27
N VAL A 114 -10.98 -13.19 -16.29
CA VAL A 114 -10.68 -11.75 -16.41
C VAL A 114 -11.98 -10.95 -16.42
N LYS A 115 -12.97 -11.39 -17.20
CA LYS A 115 -14.30 -10.76 -17.22
C LYS A 115 -14.96 -10.82 -15.85
N LYS A 116 -14.98 -11.98 -15.18
CA LYS A 116 -15.57 -12.14 -13.84
C LYS A 116 -14.91 -11.20 -12.84
N PHE A 117 -13.58 -11.11 -12.84
CA PHE A 117 -12.84 -10.19 -11.98
C PHE A 117 -13.19 -8.73 -12.26
N ASN A 118 -13.25 -8.34 -13.54
CA ASN A 118 -13.64 -6.97 -13.92
C ASN A 118 -15.10 -6.64 -13.54
N ASP A 119 -16.02 -7.59 -13.69
CA ASP A 119 -17.40 -7.43 -13.22
C ASP A 119 -17.45 -7.22 -11.69
N TRP A 120 -16.64 -7.97 -10.93
CA TRP A 120 -16.48 -7.78 -9.48
C TRP A 120 -15.92 -6.40 -9.11
N LEU A 121 -14.94 -5.88 -9.84
CA LEU A 121 -14.43 -4.50 -9.65
C LEU A 121 -15.54 -3.45 -9.81
N GLY A 122 -16.43 -3.63 -10.78
CA GLY A 122 -17.58 -2.75 -10.99
C GLY A 122 -18.58 -2.78 -9.82
N LEU A 123 -18.82 -3.95 -9.23
CA LEU A 123 -19.69 -4.10 -8.05
C LEU A 123 -19.05 -3.54 -6.78
N ALA A 124 -17.75 -3.74 -6.60
CA ALA A 124 -17.01 -3.19 -5.46
C ALA A 124 -17.09 -1.65 -5.42
N HIS A 125 -17.12 -1.00 -6.59
CA HIS A 125 -17.29 0.45 -6.69
C HIS A 125 -18.71 0.93 -6.33
N SER A 126 -19.75 0.23 -6.81
CA SER A 126 -21.15 0.70 -6.69
C SER A 126 -21.72 0.57 -5.27
N ARG A 127 -21.22 -0.38 -4.46
CA ARG A 127 -21.65 -0.61 -3.06
C ARG A 127 -21.35 0.54 -2.10
N HIS A 128 -20.53 1.51 -2.48
CA HIS A 128 -20.18 2.68 -1.66
C HIS A 128 -20.84 3.99 -2.11
N SER A 129 -21.78 3.94 -3.07
CA SER A 129 -22.38 5.13 -3.72
C SER A 129 -23.37 5.97 -2.87
N ASN A 130 -23.70 5.57 -1.63
CA ASN A 130 -24.68 6.27 -0.78
C ASN A 130 -24.10 7.19 0.32
N SER A 131 -22.82 7.56 0.23
CA SER A 131 -22.30 8.76 0.91
C SER A 131 -21.27 9.40 -0.01
N SER A 132 -20.93 10.66 0.20
CA SER A 132 -20.09 11.49 -0.68
C SER A 132 -18.62 11.03 -0.84
N GLN A 133 -18.35 9.73 -0.99
CA GLN A 133 -17.04 9.10 -0.94
C GLN A 133 -16.92 8.06 -2.06
N ARG A 134 -16.28 8.47 -3.16
CA ARG A 134 -16.15 7.71 -4.41
C ARG A 134 -14.79 7.00 -4.46
N CYS A 135 -14.76 5.71 -4.75
CA CYS A 135 -13.51 4.98 -5.07
C CYS A 135 -13.08 5.27 -6.51
N SER A 136 -12.03 6.02 -6.78
CA SER A 136 -11.59 6.24 -8.18
C SER A 136 -10.64 5.12 -8.61
N ILE A 137 -11.04 4.28 -9.58
CA ILE A 137 -10.12 3.30 -10.18
C ILE A 137 -9.34 4.00 -11.31
N GLY A 138 -8.05 4.21 -11.12
CA GLY A 138 -7.13 4.64 -12.18
C GLY A 138 -6.76 3.46 -13.08
N LEU A 139 -7.66 3.04 -13.97
CA LEU A 139 -7.32 2.13 -15.06
C LEU A 139 -6.69 2.95 -16.19
N THR A 140 -5.35 2.97 -16.28
CA THR A 140 -4.69 3.34 -17.54
C THR A 140 -4.94 2.21 -18.53
N SER A 141 -5.99 2.33 -19.33
CA SER A 141 -6.22 1.46 -20.48
C SER A 141 -5.08 1.63 -21.48
N GLY A 142 -4.19 0.65 -21.58
CA GLY A 142 -3.15 0.62 -22.61
C GLY A 142 -2.37 -0.70 -22.57
N LEU A 143 -2.51 -1.47 -23.66
CA LEU A 143 -1.89 -2.77 -23.95
C LEU A 143 -2.50 -3.93 -23.12
N CYS A 144 -3.11 -4.98 -23.69
CA CYS A 144 -2.73 -5.72 -24.89
C CYS A 144 -3.97 -6.08 -25.74
N ALA A 145 -3.99 -5.61 -26.98
CA ALA A 145 -4.61 -6.32 -28.10
C ALA A 145 -3.47 -6.65 -29.06
N GLY A 146 -3.28 -7.95 -29.32
CA GLY A 146 -2.22 -8.50 -30.15
C GLY A 146 -2.22 -10.01 -30.03
#